data_AF-A0A8S0XVS8-F1
#
_entry.id   AF-A0A8S0XVS8-F1
#
_cell.length_a   1.000
_cell.length_b   1.000
_cell.length_c   1.000
_cell.angle_alpha   90.00
_cell.angle_beta   90.00
_cell.angle_gamma   90.00
#
_symmetry.space_group_name_H-M   'P 1'
#
loop_
_entity.id
_entity.type
_entity.pdbx_description
1 polymer ?
#
loop_
_entity_poly.entity_id
_entity_poly.type
_entity_poly.pdbx_seq_one_letter_code
_entity_poly.pdbx_strand_id
1 'polypeptide(L)'
;MYLIDTHVISEIRKGEKANAGVRQFFDAASHDNTPLFISSITMGELQRGVDLIFHRSDTLQGNLLENWLNSILAHYQDNILSIDSEIARI
;
A
#
# COMPACT_ATOMS: atom_id res chain seq x y z
N MET A 1 15.86 -5.72 -1.12
CA MET A 1 14.78 -4.89 -0.56
C MET A 1 14.01 -4.29 -1.71
N TYR A 2 12.73 -3.94 -1.51
CA TYR A 2 11.92 -3.22 -2.49
C TYR A 2 11.14 -2.09 -1.84
N LEU A 3 10.96 -0.99 -2.56
CA LEU A 3 10.01 0.06 -2.24
C LEU A 3 8.76 -0.16 -3.10
N ILE A 4 7.63 -0.40 -2.45
CA ILE A 4 6.39 -0.76 -3.12
C ILE A 4 5.60 0.51 -3.45
N ASP A 5 5.29 0.65 -4.73
CA ASP A 5 4.45 1.73 -5.24
C ASP A 5 2.96 1.51 -4.91
N THR A 6 2.20 2.60 -4.89
CA THR A 6 0.78 2.62 -4.55
C THR A 6 -0.05 1.73 -5.47
N HIS A 7 0.29 1.64 -6.75
CA HIS A 7 -0.42 0.75 -7.67
C HIS A 7 -0.21 -0.72 -7.32
N VAL A 8 1.01 -1.12 -6.97
CA VAL A 8 1.36 -2.52 -6.67
C VAL A 8 0.68 -2.97 -5.38
N ILE A 9 0.72 -2.14 -4.33
CA ILE A 9 0.05 -2.45 -3.07
C ILE A 9 -1.49 -2.41 -3.21
N SER A 10 -2.03 -1.52 -4.05
CA SER A 10 -3.47 -1.50 -4.33
C SER A 10 -3.93 -2.70 -5.17
N GLU A 11 -3.05 -3.23 -6.03
CA GLU A 11 -3.32 -4.40 -6.86
C GLU A 11 -3.40 -5.67 -6.03
N ILE A 12 -2.44 -5.91 -5.12
CA ILE A 12 -2.41 -7.13 -4.29
C ILE A 12 -3.66 -7.26 -3.39
N ARG A 13 -4.28 -6.13 -3.00
CA ARG A 13 -5.58 -6.11 -2.29
C ARG A 13 -6.67 -6.91 -3.00
N LYS A 14 -6.62 -7.03 -4.34
CA LYS A 14 -7.62 -7.77 -5.13
C LYS A 14 -7.55 -9.29 -4.89
N GLY A 15 -6.58 -9.80 -4.13
CA GLY A 15 -6.44 -11.22 -3.79
C GLY A 15 -6.25 -12.06 -5.05
N GLU A 16 -7.01 -13.14 -5.19
CA GLU A 16 -6.96 -14.02 -6.38
C GLU A 16 -7.21 -13.30 -7.71
N LYS A 17 -7.88 -12.15 -7.70
CA LYS A 17 -8.12 -11.34 -8.90
C LYS A 17 -6.98 -10.38 -9.23
N ALA A 18 -5.96 -10.28 -8.38
CA ALA A 18 -4.79 -9.47 -8.63
C ALA A 18 -3.98 -10.02 -9.81
N ASN A 19 -3.28 -9.13 -10.51
CA ASN A 19 -2.32 -9.51 -11.53
C ASN A 19 -1.39 -10.63 -11.03
N ALA A 20 -1.24 -11.70 -11.82
CA ALA A 20 -0.46 -12.88 -11.44
C ALA A 20 1.01 -12.55 -11.14
N GLY A 21 1.60 -11.61 -11.88
CA GLY A 21 2.98 -11.16 -11.64
C GLY A 21 3.14 -10.41 -10.32
N VAL A 22 2.13 -9.62 -9.91
CA VAL A 22 2.13 -8.95 -8.61
C VAL A 22 2.05 -9.98 -7.48
N ARG A 23 1.18 -10.99 -7.59
CA ARG A 23 1.11 -12.09 -6.61
C ARG A 23 2.43 -12.83 -6.52
N GLN A 24 2.99 -13.25 -7.66
CA GLN A 24 4.30 -13.92 -7.71
C GLN A 24 5.43 -13.09 -7.10
N PHE A 25 5.42 -11.77 -7.31
CA PHE A 25 6.38 -10.87 -6.71
C PHE A 25 6.31 -10.89 -5.18
N PHE A 26 5.11 -10.79 -4.59
CA PHE A 26 4.94 -10.86 -3.13
C PHE A 26 5.29 -12.24 -2.57
N ASP A 27 4.91 -13.32 -3.26
CA ASP A 27 5.24 -14.69 -2.87
C ASP A 27 6.78 -14.90 -2.84
N ALA A 28 7.47 -14.46 -3.88
CA ALA A 28 8.94 -14.54 -3.97
C ALA A 28 9.61 -13.68 -2.89
N ALA A 29 9.15 -12.44 -2.70
CA ALA A 29 9.69 -11.57 -1.67
C ALA A 29 9.52 -12.16 -0.25
N SER A 30 8.37 -12.79 0.02
CA SER A 30 8.14 -13.50 1.28
C SER A 30 9.01 -14.74 1.42
N HIS A 31 9.20 -15.52 0.35
CA HIS A 31 10.02 -16.73 0.35
C HIS A 31 11.49 -16.41 0.66
N ASP A 32 12.01 -15.34 0.06
CA ASP A 32 13.41 -14.91 0.19
C ASP A 32 13.64 -14.03 1.44
N ASN A 33 12.62 -13.80 2.27
CA ASN A 33 12.65 -12.81 3.36
C ASN A 33 13.16 -11.43 2.91
N THR A 34 12.80 -11.01 1.70
CA THR A 34 13.22 -9.71 1.16
C THR A 34 12.43 -8.60 1.85
N PRO A 35 13.10 -7.62 2.49
CA PRO A 35 12.40 -6.50 3.12
C PRO A 35 11.61 -5.67 2.11
N LEU A 36 10.34 -5.41 2.42
CA LEU A 36 9.42 -4.57 1.64
C LEU A 36 9.11 -3.30 2.42
N PHE A 37 9.20 -2.16 1.74
CA PHE A 37 8.95 -0.83 2.29
C PHE A 37 7.83 -0.13 1.54
N ILE A 38 7.19 0.85 2.18
CA ILE A 38 6.30 1.82 1.53
C ILE A 38 6.76 3.24 1.87
N SER A 39 6.50 4.19 0.97
CA SER A 39 6.77 5.61 1.25
C SER A 39 5.62 6.23 2.04
N SER A 40 5.92 7.25 2.85
CA SER A 40 4.89 8.14 3.41
C SER A 40 4.01 8.80 2.33
N ILE A 41 4.51 8.94 1.09
CA ILE A 41 3.71 9.40 -0.06
C ILE A 41 2.67 8.36 -0.46
N THR A 42 3.08 7.09 -0.60
CA THR A 42 2.16 5.97 -0.87
C THR A 42 1.07 5.88 0.18
N MET A 43 1.40 6.04 1.47
CA MET A 43 0.41 6.14 2.54
C MET A 43 -0.61 7.26 2.30
N GLY A 44 -0.13 8.47 1.96
CA GLY A 44 -1.01 9.61 1.66
C GLY A 44 -1.93 9.36 0.46
N GLU A 45 -1.43 8.69 -0.58
CA GLU A 45 -2.24 8.33 -1.75
C GLU A 45 -3.33 7.30 -1.41
N LEU A 46 -3.02 6.30 -0.58
CA LEU A 46 -4.00 5.32 -0.12
C LEU A 46 -5.08 5.97 0.75
N GLN A 47 -4.69 6.85 1.69
CA GLN A 47 -5.63 7.60 2.53
C GLN A 47 -6.57 8.46 1.67
N ARG A 48 -6.02 9.19 0.70
CA ARG A 48 -6.83 9.96 -0.25
C ARG A 48 -7.81 9.07 -1.01
N GLY A 49 -7.40 7.85 -1.36
CA GLY A 49 -8.27 6.84 -1.96
C GLY A 49 -9.47 6.48 -1.07
N VAL A 50 -9.23 6.25 0.22
CA VAL A 50 -10.28 6.03 1.24
C VAL A 50 -11.24 7.23 1.29
N ASP A 51 -10.68 8.44 1.44
CA ASP A 51 -11.46 9.67 1.59
C ASP A 51 -12.38 9.88 0.38
N LEU A 52 -11.89 9.64 -0.84
CA LEU A 52 -12.68 9.78 -2.07
C LEU A 52 -13.91 8.85 -2.11
N ILE A 53 -13.83 7.66 -1.52
CA ILE A 53 -14.98 6.74 -1.42
C ILE A 53 -16.01 7.29 -0.45
N PHE A 54 -15.60 7.79 0.71
CA PHE A 54 -16.50 8.44 1.66
C PHE A 54 -17.18 9.69 1.07
N HIS A 55 -16.45 10.49 0.27
CA HIS A 55 -17.04 11.66 -0.41
C HIS A 55 -18.14 11.27 -1.40
N ARG A 56 -18.13 10.05 -1.94
CA ARG A 56 -19.18 9.51 -2.82
C ARG A 56 -20.37 8.93 -2.04
N SER A 57 -20.37 9.07 -0.72
CA SER A 57 -21.40 8.52 0.19
C SER A 57 -21.51 6.98 0.16
N ASP A 58 -20.47 6.27 -0.28
CA ASP A 58 -20.41 4.81 -0.20
C ASP A 58 -19.72 4.39 1.10
N THR A 59 -20.43 4.53 2.22
CA THR A 59 -19.90 4.27 3.57
C THR A 59 -19.47 2.81 3.75
N LEU A 60 -20.15 1.86 3.11
CA LEU A 60 -19.80 0.44 3.20
C LEU A 60 -18.44 0.18 2.55
N GLN A 61 -18.22 0.65 1.32
CA GLN A 61 -16.90 0.52 0.68
C GLN A 61 -15.83 1.36 1.39
N GLY A 62 -16.19 2.54 1.89
CA GLY A 62 -15.27 3.40 2.65
C GLY A 62 -14.70 2.66 3.85
N ASN A 63 -15.55 2.06 4.68
CA ASN A 63 -15.15 1.30 5.85
C ASN A 63 -14.30 0.06 5.49
N LEU A 64 -14.63 -0.65 4.41
CA LEU A 64 -13.82 -1.78 3.95
C LEU A 64 -12.42 -1.33 3.52
N LEU A 65 -12.34 -0.20 2.82
CA LEU A 65 -11.08 0.35 2.34
C LEU A 65 -10.22 0.90 3.48
N GLU A 66 -10.85 1.56 4.45
CA GLU A 66 -10.20 2.08 5.66
C GLU A 66 -9.64 0.93 6.52
N ASN A 67 -10.41 -0.13 6.75
CA ASN A 67 -9.92 -1.30 7.48
C ASN A 67 -8.74 -1.97 6.79
N TRP A 68 -8.77 -2.04 5.46
CA TRP A 68 -7.62 -2.53 4.69
C TRP A 68 -6.41 -1.60 4.80
N LEU A 69 -6.59 -0.28 4.74
CA LEU A 69 -5.49 0.66 4.93
C LEU A 69 -4.85 0.49 6.32
N ASN A 70 -5.67 0.37 7.37
CA ASN A 70 -5.19 0.16 8.73
C ASN A 70 -4.37 -1.13 8.87
N SER A 71 -4.76 -2.21 8.19
CA SER A 71 -3.97 -3.45 8.21
C SER A 71 -2.64 -3.32 7.47
N ILE A 72 -2.60 -2.56 6.36
CA ILE A 72 -1.35 -2.22 5.68
C ILE A 72 -0.44 -1.40 6.59
N LEU A 73 -0.96 -0.36 7.25
CA LEU A 73 -0.16 0.49 8.14
C LEU A 73 0.41 -0.29 9.33
N ALA A 74 -0.37 -1.22 9.91
CA ALA A 74 0.13 -2.10 10.95
C ALA A 74 1.21 -3.07 10.43
N HIS A 75 1.03 -3.62 9.22
CA HIS A 75 1.98 -4.55 8.63
C HIS A 75 3.32 -3.90 8.27
N TYR A 76 3.29 -2.66 7.78
CA TYR A 76 4.48 -1.93 7.35
C TYR A 76 5.03 -0.96 8.39
N GLN A 77 4.52 -0.92 9.63
CA GLN A 77 4.84 0.11 10.62
C GLN A 77 6.35 0.40 10.78
N ASP A 78 7.20 -0.63 10.74
CA ASP A 78 8.65 -0.54 10.90
C ASP A 78 9.39 -0.29 9.58
N ASN A 79 8.67 -0.35 8.46
CA ASN A 79 9.15 -0.26 7.08
C ASN A 79 8.48 0.88 6.29
N ILE A 80 8.00 1.92 6.97
CA ILE A 80 7.54 3.16 6.32
C ILE A 80 8.73 4.11 6.19
N LEU A 81 9.07 4.49 4.95
CA LEU A 81 10.11 5.47 4.66
C LEU A 81 9.52 6.88 4.64
N SER A 82 10.00 7.72 5.56
CA SER A 82 9.68 9.15 5.58
C SER A 82 10.39 9.87 4.44
N ILE A 83 9.75 10.90 3.89
CA ILE A 83 10.34 11.78 2.87
C ILE A 83 10.69 13.11 3.53
N ASP A 84 11.91 13.59 3.28
CA ASP A 84 12.39 14.90 3.70
C ASP A 84 12.84 15.75 2.49
N SER A 85 13.31 16.96 2.78
CA SER A 85 13.78 17.88 1.75
C SER A 85 15.04 17.39 1.03
N GLU A 86 15.88 16.55 1.64
CA GLU A 86 17.08 16.04 0.98
C GLU A 86 16.71 14.97 -0.04
N ILE A 87 15.81 14.05 0.34
CA ILE A 87 15.25 13.03 -0.56
C ILE A 87 14.52 13.67 -1.74
N ALA A 88 13.87 14.82 -1.53
CA ALA A 88 13.11 15.54 -2.57
C ALA A 88 13.98 16.39 -3.54
N ARG A 89 15.30 16.47 -3.34
CA ARG A 89 16.20 17.39 -4.07
C ARG A 89 16.94 16.76 -5.27
N ILE A 90 16.46 15.63 -5.77
CA ILE A 90 17.03 14.93 -6.93
C ILE A 90 17.25 15.89 -8.10
#